data_AF-A0A5C6SQH4-F1
#
_entry.id   AF-A0A5C6SQH4-F1
#
_cell.length_a   1.000
_cell.length_b   1.000
_cell.length_c   1.000
_cell.angle_alpha   90.00
_cell.angle_beta   90.00
_cell.angle_gamma   90.00
#
_symmetry.space_group_name_H-M   'P 1'
#
loop_
_entity.id
_entity.type
_entity.pdbx_description
1 polymer ?
#
loop_
_entity_poly.entity_id
_entity_poly.type
_entity_poly.pdbx_seq_one_letter_code
_entity_poly.pdbx_strand_id
1 'polypeptide(L)'
;MLHAEAPLFIWNVLEIMYHMVRLGQTQLLGMLLAQLVELASNINEMKHPVIKMLKSLQKAVYHWEKHATLEKMRLLEQAWGLNADIICRNYDSRLLVVYYRLVWESSCIKLGEDQLDGLDKWFSAVKSKIPHEDSYFQQAILFADPSTTEETAPPKDYEITKALCISAIQHRCTMTFGESNMASLVRLGLLKSRVLGEIDEQSSDKMPQSHTRFQARVMAYLMKVLMDVDRELGLDVDVADRMRNKIALREFGYSSTSPQVIHDMWQLEAFLRKEGHVAEAAKIRRETYKRLEEYVDQVPVDEV
;
A
#
# COMPACT_ATOMS: atom_id res chain seq x y z
N MET A 1 8.64 -18.24 15.55
CA MET A 1 8.37 -17.61 14.24
C MET A 1 6.95 -17.05 14.08
N LEU A 2 6.13 -16.97 15.14
CA LEU A 2 4.72 -16.50 15.10
C LEU A 2 4.51 -14.97 15.34
N HIS A 3 5.56 -14.15 15.29
CA HIS A 3 5.45 -12.75 15.77
C HIS A 3 5.24 -11.69 14.68
N ALA A 4 5.54 -11.98 13.40
CA ALA A 4 5.46 -11.01 12.30
C ALA A 4 4.20 -11.14 11.43
N GLU A 5 3.78 -12.38 11.19
CA GLU A 5 2.76 -12.70 10.19
C GLU A 5 1.36 -12.40 10.72
N ALA A 6 1.11 -12.56 12.02
CA ALA A 6 -0.20 -12.31 12.60
C ALA A 6 -0.63 -10.83 12.51
N PRO A 7 0.19 -9.82 12.87
CA PRO A 7 -0.18 -8.42 12.70
C PRO A 7 -0.38 -8.02 11.23
N LEU A 8 0.44 -8.56 10.32
CA LEU A 8 0.31 -8.34 8.87
C LEU A 8 -0.99 -8.96 8.31
N PHE A 9 -1.32 -10.17 8.76
CA PHE A 9 -2.56 -10.86 8.40
C PHE A 9 -3.78 -10.06 8.85
N ILE A 10 -3.81 -9.65 10.12
CA ILE A 10 -4.91 -8.84 10.68
C ILE A 10 -5.10 -7.57 9.87
N TRP A 11 -4.00 -6.91 9.54
CA TRP A 11 -4.06 -5.68 8.78
C TRP A 11 -4.59 -5.90 7.36
N ASN A 12 -4.05 -6.85 6.60
CA ASN A 12 -4.56 -7.15 5.26
C ASN A 12 -6.05 -7.50 5.29
N VAL A 13 -6.48 -8.29 6.29
CA VAL A 13 -7.90 -8.60 6.50
C VAL A 13 -8.70 -7.32 6.71
N LEU A 14 -8.30 -6.42 7.62
CA LEU A 14 -9.02 -5.17 7.89
C LEU A 14 -9.12 -4.26 6.65
N GLU A 15 -8.07 -4.17 5.82
CA GLU A 15 -8.15 -3.40 4.57
C GLU A 15 -9.08 -4.02 3.54
N ILE A 16 -9.02 -5.34 3.36
CA ILE A 16 -9.94 -6.06 2.47
C ILE A 16 -11.39 -5.88 2.94
N MET A 17 -11.62 -6.01 4.25
CA MET A 17 -12.92 -5.75 4.87
C MET A 17 -13.40 -4.35 4.59
N TYR A 18 -12.54 -3.34 4.74
CA TYR A 18 -12.87 -1.95 4.45
C TYR A 18 -13.29 -1.75 3.01
N HIS A 19 -12.54 -2.30 2.05
CA HIS A 19 -12.89 -2.26 0.64
C HIS A 19 -14.23 -2.92 0.33
N MET A 20 -14.45 -4.12 0.85
CA MET A 20 -15.69 -4.87 0.62
C MET A 20 -16.90 -4.15 1.23
N VAL A 21 -16.76 -3.58 2.43
CA VAL A 21 -17.80 -2.74 3.04
C VAL A 21 -18.04 -1.51 2.18
N ARG A 22 -17.01 -0.76 1.79
CA ARG A 22 -17.13 0.45 0.97
C ARG A 22 -17.83 0.19 -0.37
N LEU A 23 -17.61 -0.98 -0.96
CA LEU A 23 -18.23 -1.40 -2.23
C LEU A 23 -19.60 -2.08 -2.06
N GLY A 24 -20.11 -2.20 -0.82
CA GLY A 24 -21.38 -2.88 -0.54
C GLY A 24 -21.34 -4.39 -0.73
N GLN A 25 -20.16 -5.01 -0.74
CA GLN A 25 -19.92 -6.43 -1.00
C GLN A 25 -19.91 -7.26 0.29
N THR A 26 -20.94 -7.12 1.14
CA THR A 26 -20.99 -7.80 2.45
C THR A 26 -21.10 -9.32 2.35
N GLN A 27 -21.72 -9.83 1.28
CA GLN A 27 -21.80 -11.27 1.02
C GLN A 27 -20.42 -11.88 0.72
N LEU A 28 -19.64 -11.22 -0.16
CA LEU A 28 -18.27 -11.63 -0.47
C LEU A 28 -17.39 -11.60 0.78
N LEU A 29 -17.58 -10.59 1.62
CA LEU A 29 -16.90 -10.51 2.91
C LEU A 29 -17.25 -11.69 3.83
N GLY A 30 -18.53 -12.08 3.90
CA GLY A 30 -18.95 -13.27 4.65
C GLY A 30 -18.30 -14.56 4.16
N MET A 31 -18.20 -14.73 2.83
CA MET A 31 -17.54 -15.88 2.21
C MET A 31 -16.03 -15.91 2.51
N LEU A 32 -15.35 -14.77 2.38
CA LEU A 32 -13.93 -14.65 2.70
C LEU A 32 -13.65 -15.02 4.16
N LEU A 33 -14.44 -14.48 5.11
CA LEU A 33 -14.26 -14.79 6.52
C LEU A 33 -14.51 -16.27 6.84
N ALA A 34 -15.50 -16.90 6.20
CA ALA A 34 -15.72 -18.34 6.35
C ALA A 34 -14.50 -19.14 5.89
N GLN A 35 -13.96 -18.81 4.71
CA GLN A 35 -12.77 -19.48 4.18
C GLN A 35 -11.54 -19.26 5.08
N LEU A 36 -11.33 -18.04 5.58
CA LEU A 36 -10.21 -17.75 6.48
C LEU A 36 -10.34 -18.50 7.80
N VAL A 37 -11.55 -18.67 8.35
CA VAL A 37 -11.80 -19.48 9.54
C VAL A 37 -11.46 -20.95 9.28
N GLU A 38 -11.90 -21.48 8.14
CA GLU A 38 -11.64 -22.88 7.75
C GLU A 38 -10.14 -23.13 7.58
N LEU A 39 -9.45 -22.31 6.78
CA LEU A 39 -8.00 -22.38 6.60
C LEU A 39 -7.25 -22.27 7.93
N ALA A 40 -7.61 -21.31 8.77
CA ALA A 40 -6.96 -21.14 10.07
C ALA A 40 -7.20 -22.34 11.00
N SER A 41 -8.36 -22.99 10.90
CA SER A 41 -8.71 -24.19 11.70
C SER A 41 -8.00 -25.45 11.23
N ASN A 42 -7.65 -25.53 9.94
CA ASN A 42 -6.88 -26.64 9.38
C ASN A 42 -5.39 -26.55 9.79
N ILE A 43 -4.87 -25.34 9.99
CA ILE A 43 -3.45 -25.10 10.29
C ILE A 43 -3.19 -25.01 11.80
N ASN A 44 -4.15 -24.51 12.59
CA ASN A 44 -3.94 -24.21 14.01
C ASN A 44 -4.93 -24.97 14.90
N GLU A 45 -4.53 -25.19 16.17
CA GLU A 45 -5.45 -25.70 17.18
C GLU A 45 -6.67 -24.80 17.32
N MET A 46 -7.85 -25.38 17.58
CA MET A 46 -9.13 -24.65 17.66
C MET A 46 -9.18 -23.50 18.69
N LYS A 47 -8.26 -23.48 19.67
CA LYS A 47 -8.13 -22.42 20.68
C LYS A 47 -7.22 -21.27 20.23
N HIS A 48 -6.66 -21.33 19.03
CA HIS A 48 -5.71 -20.33 18.53
C HIS A 48 -6.36 -18.94 18.46
N PRO A 49 -5.68 -17.87 18.91
CA PRO A 49 -6.24 -16.51 18.95
C PRO A 49 -6.77 -16.00 17.60
N VAL A 50 -6.11 -16.36 16.50
CA VAL A 50 -6.52 -15.98 15.14
C VAL A 50 -7.89 -16.57 14.78
N ILE A 51 -8.16 -17.83 15.12
CA ILE A 51 -9.47 -18.47 14.87
C ILE A 51 -10.56 -17.76 15.68
N LYS A 52 -10.27 -17.44 16.96
CA LYS A 52 -11.20 -16.72 17.82
C LYS A 52 -11.54 -15.34 17.24
N MET A 53 -10.52 -14.60 16.80
CA MET A 53 -10.68 -13.29 16.17
C MET A 53 -11.51 -13.38 14.88
N LEU A 54 -11.16 -14.29 13.96
CA LEU A 54 -11.89 -14.45 12.69
C LEU A 54 -13.36 -14.83 12.92
N LYS A 55 -13.66 -15.71 13.88
CA LYS A 55 -15.04 -16.05 14.27
C LYS A 55 -15.77 -14.85 14.88
N SER A 56 -15.08 -14.02 15.68
CA SER A 56 -15.66 -12.77 16.20
C SER A 56 -15.98 -11.77 15.09
N LEU A 57 -15.09 -11.62 14.11
CA LEU A 57 -15.32 -10.78 12.93
C LEU A 57 -16.48 -11.33 12.08
N GLN A 58 -16.53 -12.64 11.85
CA GLN A 58 -17.62 -13.30 11.13
C GLN A 58 -18.97 -13.05 11.80
N LYS A 59 -19.03 -13.17 13.13
CA LYS A 59 -20.23 -12.85 13.90
C LYS A 59 -20.61 -11.38 13.78
N ALA A 60 -19.64 -10.46 13.84
CA ALA A 60 -19.90 -9.04 13.68
C ALA A 60 -20.47 -8.71 12.29
N VAL A 61 -19.88 -9.27 11.23
CA VAL A 61 -20.33 -9.10 9.84
C VAL A 61 -21.70 -9.73 9.60
N TYR A 62 -22.02 -10.86 10.24
CA TYR A 62 -23.36 -11.47 10.14
C TYR A 62 -24.47 -10.51 10.59
N HIS A 63 -24.17 -9.65 11.57
CA HIS A 63 -25.11 -8.63 12.05
C HIS A 63 -25.08 -7.34 11.21
N TRP A 64 -24.22 -7.23 10.20
CA TRP A 64 -24.18 -6.08 9.30
C TRP A 64 -25.24 -6.24 8.21
N GLU A 65 -26.27 -5.39 8.23
CA GLU A 65 -27.23 -5.26 7.11
C GLU A 65 -26.51 -5.01 5.77
N LYS A 66 -27.18 -5.32 4.65
CA LYS A 66 -26.65 -5.29 3.26
C LYS A 66 -25.93 -4.00 2.85
N HIS A 67 -26.14 -2.88 3.55
CA HIS A 67 -25.56 -1.60 3.19
C HIS A 67 -24.34 -1.22 4.04
N ALA A 68 -23.36 -0.61 3.36
CA ALA A 68 -22.24 0.08 3.98
C ALA A 68 -22.79 1.27 4.79
N THR A 69 -22.54 1.28 6.10
CA THR A 69 -22.80 2.48 6.91
C THR A 69 -21.47 3.14 7.21
N LEU A 70 -21.47 4.48 7.28
CA LEU A 70 -20.30 5.27 7.68
C LEU A 70 -19.72 4.80 9.01
N GLU A 71 -20.60 4.34 9.92
CA GLU A 71 -20.25 3.76 11.20
C GLU A 71 -19.40 2.48 11.06
N LYS A 72 -19.77 1.54 10.18
CA LYS A 72 -19.00 0.31 9.93
C LYS A 72 -17.61 0.62 9.38
N MET A 73 -17.50 1.62 8.49
CA MET A 73 -16.21 2.06 7.96
C MET A 73 -15.34 2.68 9.05
N ARG A 74 -15.89 3.56 9.90
CA ARG A 74 -15.17 4.14 11.04
C ARG A 74 -14.69 3.09 12.04
N LEU A 75 -15.48 2.05 12.31
CA LEU A 75 -15.07 0.95 13.19
C LEU A 75 -13.88 0.18 12.62
N LEU A 76 -13.86 -0.08 11.31
CA LEU A 76 -12.72 -0.73 10.66
C LEU A 76 -11.47 0.17 10.66
N GLU A 77 -11.64 1.47 10.44
CA GLU A 77 -10.56 2.46 10.55
C GLU A 77 -9.98 2.51 11.98
N GLN A 78 -10.84 2.46 13.01
CA GLN A 78 -10.42 2.40 14.41
C GLN A 78 -9.67 1.11 14.74
N ALA A 79 -10.21 -0.05 14.32
CA ALA A 79 -9.56 -1.34 14.55
C ALA A 79 -8.19 -1.41 13.89
N TRP A 80 -8.09 -0.86 12.68
CA TRP A 80 -6.84 -0.73 11.95
C TRP A 80 -5.85 0.19 12.68
N GLY A 81 -6.31 1.36 13.14
CA GLY A 81 -5.51 2.31 13.89
C GLY A 81 -4.97 1.72 15.20
N LEU A 82 -5.79 0.96 15.92
CA LEU A 82 -5.37 0.26 17.14
C LEU A 82 -4.33 -0.82 16.84
N ASN A 83 -4.50 -1.59 15.77
CA ASN A 83 -3.52 -2.60 15.36
C ASN A 83 -2.18 -1.94 14.99
N ALA A 84 -2.23 -0.83 14.25
CA ALA A 84 -1.04 -0.05 13.93
C ALA A 84 -0.36 0.53 15.17
N ASP A 85 -1.12 1.05 16.14
CA ASP A 85 -0.60 1.56 17.42
C ASP A 85 0.15 0.47 18.19
N ILE A 86 -0.43 -0.73 18.31
CA ILE A 86 0.18 -1.86 19.00
C ILE A 86 1.52 -2.24 18.33
N ILE A 87 1.52 -2.30 17.00
CA ILE A 87 2.71 -2.63 16.19
C ILE A 87 3.79 -1.56 16.38
N CYS A 88 3.44 -0.27 16.31
CA CYS A 88 4.36 0.85 16.44
C CYS A 88 4.92 1.01 17.86
N ARG A 89 4.11 0.78 18.91
CA ARG A 89 4.56 0.83 20.31
C ARG A 89 5.53 -0.28 20.67
N ASN A 90 5.36 -1.46 20.06
CA ASN A 90 6.20 -2.63 20.30
C ASN A 90 7.22 -2.81 19.18
N TYR A 91 8.04 -1.78 18.95
CA TYR A 91 9.04 -1.82 17.88
C TYR A 91 9.93 -3.07 17.97
N ASP A 92 9.93 -3.87 16.92
CA ASP A 92 10.83 -5.00 16.73
C ASP A 92 11.51 -4.89 15.37
N SER A 93 12.84 -4.72 15.35
CA SER A 93 13.59 -4.57 14.11
C SER A 93 13.46 -5.76 13.15
N ARG A 94 13.05 -6.94 13.64
CA ARG A 94 12.75 -8.12 12.80
C ARG A 94 11.45 -7.98 12.01
N LEU A 95 10.56 -7.08 12.43
CA LEU A 95 9.27 -6.80 11.79
C LEU A 95 9.34 -5.64 10.79
N LEU A 96 10.56 -5.20 10.45
CA LEU A 96 10.82 -4.10 9.53
C LEU A 96 9.99 -4.15 8.24
N VAL A 97 9.89 -5.34 7.66
CA VAL A 97 9.08 -5.62 6.48
C VAL A 97 7.57 -5.35 6.70
N VAL A 98 7.04 -5.68 7.87
CA VAL A 98 5.63 -5.47 8.23
C VAL A 98 5.34 -3.97 8.36
N TYR A 99 6.22 -3.23 9.04
CA TYR A 99 6.11 -1.79 9.13
C TYR A 99 6.26 -1.12 7.76
N TYR A 100 7.13 -1.66 6.90
CA TYR A 100 7.24 -1.16 5.53
C TYR A 100 5.89 -1.27 4.84
N ARG A 101 5.27 -2.45 4.82
CA ARG A 101 3.94 -2.56 4.26
C ARG A 101 2.97 -1.55 4.92
N LEU A 102 2.98 -1.42 6.25
CA LEU A 102 1.99 -0.66 7.03
C LEU A 102 2.00 0.82 6.68
N VAL A 103 3.22 1.37 6.63
CA VAL A 103 3.42 2.77 6.34
C VAL A 103 3.38 3.00 4.83
N TRP A 104 3.90 2.06 4.02
CA TRP A 104 4.25 2.30 2.62
C TRP A 104 3.22 1.83 1.60
N GLU A 105 2.59 0.68 1.82
CA GLU A 105 1.68 0.03 0.86
C GLU A 105 0.20 0.18 1.20
N SER A 106 -0.13 0.59 2.44
CA SER A 106 -1.53 0.84 2.82
C SER A 106 -2.19 1.86 1.90
N SER A 107 -3.22 1.41 1.17
CA SER A 107 -3.91 2.24 0.17
C SER A 107 -5.12 2.97 0.78
N CYS A 108 -5.82 2.35 1.73
CA CYS A 108 -7.13 2.83 2.19
C CYS A 108 -7.16 3.44 3.58
N ILE A 109 -6.72 2.71 4.60
CA ILE A 109 -6.77 3.21 5.97
C ILE A 109 -5.45 3.94 6.26
N LYS A 110 -5.46 4.96 7.12
CA LYS A 110 -4.31 5.83 7.38
C LYS A 110 -4.03 5.92 8.86
N LEU A 111 -2.77 6.18 9.18
CA LEU A 111 -2.31 6.43 10.55
C LEU A 111 -2.83 7.79 11.04
N GLY A 112 -3.16 7.84 12.33
CA GLY A 112 -3.48 9.09 13.02
C GLY A 112 -2.24 9.99 13.15
N GLU A 113 -2.44 11.29 13.37
CA GLU A 113 -1.32 12.24 13.50
C GLU A 113 -0.37 11.89 14.64
N ASP A 114 -0.91 11.42 15.76
CA ASP A 114 -0.18 10.96 16.95
C ASP A 114 0.75 9.76 16.66
N GLN A 115 0.35 8.91 15.73
CA GLN A 115 1.14 7.75 15.31
C GLN A 115 2.26 8.13 14.34
N LEU A 116 2.07 9.20 13.55
CA LEU A 116 3.09 9.69 12.62
C LEU A 116 4.33 10.21 13.36
N ASP A 117 4.16 10.87 14.50
CA ASP A 117 5.30 11.34 15.31
C ASP A 117 6.15 10.19 15.87
N GLY A 118 5.51 9.06 16.17
CA GLY A 118 6.20 7.83 16.56
C GLY A 118 7.02 7.21 15.41
N LEU A 119 6.57 7.40 14.17
CA LEU A 119 7.27 6.88 13.00
C LEU A 119 8.59 7.57 12.71
N ASP A 120 8.75 8.87 12.97
CA ASP A 120 10.03 9.58 12.77
C ASP A 120 11.16 8.94 13.60
N LYS A 121 10.86 8.58 14.85
CA LYS A 121 11.78 7.86 15.75
C LYS A 121 12.05 6.44 15.25
N TRP A 122 11.01 5.79 14.75
CA TRP A 122 11.10 4.44 14.17
C TRP A 122 11.98 4.41 12.92
N PHE A 123 11.77 5.32 11.96
CA PHE A 123 12.61 5.47 10.76
C PHE A 123 14.08 5.67 11.13
N SER A 124 14.34 6.50 12.14
CA SER A 124 15.68 6.71 12.66
C SER A 124 16.31 5.46 13.30
N ALA A 125 15.51 4.63 13.99
CA ALA A 125 15.97 3.40 14.66
C ALA A 125 16.15 2.20 13.70
N VAL A 126 15.32 2.13 12.66
CA VAL A 126 15.49 1.20 11.54
C VAL A 126 16.81 1.48 10.83
N LYS A 127 17.07 2.74 10.52
CA LYS A 127 18.29 3.19 9.85
C LYS A 127 19.57 2.76 10.57
N SER A 128 19.62 2.83 11.90
CA SER A 128 20.79 2.43 12.68
C SER A 128 20.99 0.91 12.81
N LYS A 129 19.97 0.13 12.44
CA LYS A 129 19.95 -1.34 12.57
C LYS A 129 19.94 -2.07 11.23
N ILE A 130 19.78 -1.37 10.10
CA ILE A 130 20.00 -1.93 8.77
C ILE A 130 21.51 -2.10 8.62
N PRO A 131 22.04 -3.33 8.61
CA PRO A 131 23.44 -3.54 8.26
C PRO A 131 23.66 -3.05 6.83
N HIS A 132 24.84 -2.48 6.56
CA HIS A 132 25.26 -2.08 5.20
C HIS A 132 25.36 -3.25 4.20
N GLU A 133 25.09 -4.48 4.65
CA GLU A 133 25.01 -5.67 3.82
C GLU A 133 23.57 -5.94 3.42
N ASP A 134 23.40 -6.34 2.16
CA ASP A 134 22.21 -6.55 1.35
C ASP A 134 20.94 -7.17 1.98
N SER A 135 20.89 -7.53 3.27
CA SER A 135 19.76 -8.24 3.89
C SER A 135 18.44 -7.45 3.91
N TYR A 136 18.47 -6.11 4.01
CA TYR A 136 17.26 -5.28 3.97
C TYR A 136 16.67 -5.22 2.55
N PHE A 137 17.52 -5.11 1.54
CA PHE A 137 17.12 -5.15 0.13
C PHE A 137 16.81 -6.57 -0.35
N GLN A 138 17.48 -7.60 0.18
CA GLN A 138 17.16 -9.02 -0.02
C GLN A 138 15.85 -9.45 0.65
N GLN A 139 15.41 -8.75 1.70
CA GLN A 139 14.05 -8.94 2.24
C GLN A 139 13.02 -8.07 1.52
N ALA A 140 13.41 -6.93 0.94
CA ALA A 140 12.59 -6.29 -0.09
C ALA A 140 12.48 -7.15 -1.37
N ILE A 141 13.44 -8.07 -1.60
CA ILE A 141 13.38 -9.15 -2.61
C ILE A 141 12.39 -10.27 -2.23
N LEU A 142 11.95 -10.43 -0.98
CA LEU A 142 10.72 -11.21 -0.69
C LEU A 142 9.46 -10.59 -1.32
N PHE A 143 9.57 -9.36 -1.84
CA PHE A 143 8.58 -8.67 -2.67
C PHE A 143 9.07 -8.36 -4.08
N ALA A 144 10.28 -8.81 -4.44
CA ALA A 144 10.61 -8.96 -5.84
C ALA A 144 9.82 -10.19 -6.29
N ASP A 145 8.81 -9.95 -7.11
CA ASP A 145 8.25 -11.00 -7.93
C ASP A 145 9.44 -11.73 -8.59
N PRO A 146 9.61 -13.05 -8.42
CA PRO A 146 10.73 -13.78 -9.02
C PRO A 146 10.75 -13.64 -10.55
N SER A 147 9.66 -13.16 -11.17
CA SER A 147 9.58 -12.76 -12.57
C SER A 147 10.18 -11.37 -12.89
N THR A 148 10.64 -10.58 -11.90
CA THR A 148 11.46 -9.36 -12.10
C THR A 148 12.85 -9.72 -12.59
N THR A 149 12.87 -10.37 -13.74
CA THR A 149 14.01 -10.53 -14.60
C THR A 149 14.15 -9.24 -15.42
N GLU A 150 15.41 -8.87 -15.68
CA GLU A 150 15.87 -7.81 -16.58
C GLU A 150 16.14 -6.41 -16.00
N GLU A 151 17.22 -5.85 -16.58
CA GLU A 151 17.72 -4.48 -16.60
C GLU A 151 16.68 -3.51 -17.20
N THR A 152 15.49 -3.44 -16.62
CA THR A 152 14.49 -2.46 -17.02
C THR A 152 15.01 -1.06 -16.71
N ALA A 153 15.04 -0.20 -17.73
CA ALA A 153 15.40 1.21 -17.56
C ALA A 153 14.33 1.95 -16.73
N PRO A 154 14.71 2.97 -15.94
CA PRO A 154 13.75 3.84 -15.28
C PRO A 154 12.80 4.51 -16.29
N PRO A 155 11.59 4.92 -15.86
CA PRO A 155 10.69 5.73 -16.67
C PRO A 155 11.37 6.99 -17.23
N LYS A 156 10.85 7.50 -18.35
CA LYS A 156 11.28 8.80 -18.89
C LYS A 156 11.11 9.89 -17.83
N ASP A 157 12.04 10.84 -17.81
CA ASP A 157 12.02 11.97 -16.89
C ASP A 157 12.01 11.57 -15.40
N TYR A 158 12.57 10.41 -15.06
CA TYR A 158 12.60 9.87 -13.68
C TYR A 158 13.12 10.89 -12.66
N GLU A 159 14.31 11.45 -12.90
CA GLU A 159 14.93 12.42 -11.98
C GLU A 159 14.13 13.73 -11.88
N ILE A 160 13.55 14.19 -13.00
CA ILE A 160 12.69 15.36 -13.02
C ILE A 160 11.42 15.10 -12.19
N THR A 161 10.79 13.94 -12.39
CA THR A 161 9.59 13.50 -11.65
C THR A 161 9.89 13.39 -10.16
N LYS A 162 11.06 12.87 -9.80
CA LYS A 162 11.52 12.75 -8.41
C LYS A 162 11.65 14.12 -7.75
N ALA A 163 12.37 15.05 -8.39
CA ALA A 163 12.53 16.41 -7.90
C ALA A 163 11.18 17.13 -7.75
N LEU A 164 10.29 17.00 -8.73
CA LEU A 164 8.93 17.58 -8.67
C LEU A 164 8.10 17.00 -7.53
N CYS A 165 8.11 15.69 -7.33
CA CYS A 165 7.39 15.04 -6.24
C CYS A 165 7.89 15.52 -4.86
N ILE A 166 9.21 15.62 -4.67
CA ILE A 166 9.81 16.10 -3.42
C ILE A 166 9.45 17.56 -3.17
N SER A 167 9.66 18.44 -4.16
CA SER A 167 9.36 19.86 -4.03
C SER A 167 7.87 20.11 -3.77
N ALA A 168 7.00 19.42 -4.51
CA ALA A 168 5.56 19.57 -4.36
C ALA A 168 5.08 19.11 -2.97
N ILE A 169 5.55 17.96 -2.46
CA ILE A 169 5.09 17.47 -1.15
C ILE A 169 5.60 18.36 0.00
N GLN A 170 6.83 18.89 -0.12
CA GLN A 170 7.36 19.87 0.83
C GLN A 170 6.51 21.13 0.85
N HIS A 171 6.15 21.67 -0.32
CA HIS A 171 5.27 22.82 -0.41
C HIS A 171 3.86 22.52 0.15
N ARG A 172 3.26 21.37 -0.17
CA ARG A 172 1.93 21.02 0.37
C ARG A 172 1.94 20.90 1.89
N CYS A 173 3.07 20.51 2.50
CA CYS A 173 3.19 20.38 3.95
C CYS A 173 3.13 21.72 4.70
N THR A 174 3.38 22.85 4.03
CA THR A 174 3.24 24.18 4.64
C THR A 174 1.82 24.73 4.53
N MET A 175 0.91 24.02 3.86
CA MET A 175 -0.47 24.44 3.66
C MET A 175 -1.37 23.96 4.80
N THR A 176 -2.44 24.71 5.07
CA THR A 176 -3.49 24.33 5.99
C THR A 176 -4.60 23.60 5.24
N PHE A 177 -4.95 22.41 5.71
CA PHE A 177 -6.11 21.65 5.24
C PHE A 177 -7.27 21.85 6.24
N GLY A 178 -8.52 21.73 5.78
CA GLY A 178 -9.70 21.76 6.65
C GLY A 178 -9.80 20.52 7.55
N GLU A 179 -11.01 20.16 7.97
CA GLU A 179 -11.31 18.91 8.71
C GLU A 179 -11.19 17.65 7.81
N SER A 180 -10.15 17.57 6.97
CA SER A 180 -9.89 16.45 6.08
C SER A 180 -8.58 15.76 6.46
N ASN A 181 -8.50 14.47 6.16
CA ASN A 181 -7.30 13.65 6.42
C ASN A 181 -6.10 14.03 5.51
N MET A 182 -6.19 15.13 4.75
CA MET A 182 -5.14 15.57 3.83
C MET A 182 -3.88 16.02 4.56
N ALA A 183 -4.01 16.64 5.74
CA ALA A 183 -2.87 17.01 6.56
C ALA A 183 -2.02 15.77 6.91
N SER A 184 -2.66 14.69 7.36
CA SER A 184 -2.00 13.42 7.66
C SER A 184 -1.38 12.78 6.41
N LEU A 185 -2.07 12.82 5.27
CA LEU A 185 -1.55 12.30 3.99
C LEU A 185 -0.29 13.04 3.54
N VAL A 186 -0.31 14.36 3.63
CA VAL A 186 0.83 15.20 3.23
C VAL A 186 2.01 15.01 4.18
N ARG A 187 1.78 14.95 5.50
CA ARG A 187 2.83 14.64 6.47
C ARG A 187 3.44 13.27 6.23
N LEU A 188 2.62 12.24 5.99
CA LEU A 188 3.09 10.91 5.62
C LEU A 188 3.88 10.93 4.31
N GLY A 189 3.43 11.69 3.32
CA GLY A 189 4.18 11.92 2.08
C GLY A 189 5.54 12.60 2.33
N LEU A 190 5.60 13.63 3.17
CA LEU A 190 6.84 14.31 3.52
C LEU A 190 7.82 13.36 4.23
N LEU A 191 7.34 12.56 5.19
CA LEU A 191 8.17 11.58 5.86
C LEU A 191 8.77 10.58 4.88
N LYS A 192 7.95 10.11 3.93
CA LYS A 192 8.40 9.19 2.90
C LYS A 192 9.37 9.81 1.90
N SER A 193 9.23 11.11 1.59
CA SER A 193 10.12 11.79 0.64
C SER A 193 11.52 12.02 1.20
N ARG A 194 11.70 12.13 2.52
CA ARG A 194 13.02 12.21 3.15
C ARG A 194 13.90 11.01 2.82
N VAL A 195 13.30 9.83 2.71
CA VAL A 195 14.02 8.60 2.32
C VAL A 195 14.65 8.71 0.93
N LEU A 196 14.06 9.51 0.02
CA LEU A 196 14.64 9.71 -1.32
C LEU A 196 15.98 10.45 -1.24
N GLY A 197 16.02 11.58 -0.53
CA GLY A 197 17.26 12.37 -0.37
C GLY A 197 18.34 11.63 0.41
N GLU A 198 17.95 10.87 1.44
CA GLU A 198 18.89 10.09 2.24
C GLU A 198 19.55 8.93 1.47
N ILE A 199 18.85 8.34 0.49
CA ILE A 199 19.44 7.32 -0.40
C ILE A 199 20.44 7.97 -1.36
N ASP A 200 20.12 9.16 -1.87
CA ASP A 200 21.00 9.87 -2.82
C ASP A 200 22.33 10.27 -2.16
N GLU A 201 22.29 10.76 -0.92
CA GLU A 201 23.47 11.14 -0.13
C GLU A 201 24.42 9.97 0.18
N GLN A 202 23.91 8.73 0.23
CA GLN A 202 24.69 7.54 0.55
C GLN A 202 25.40 6.92 -0.67
N SER A 203 25.04 7.32 -1.89
CA SER A 203 25.62 6.75 -3.11
C SER A 203 26.82 7.57 -3.59
N SER A 204 28.04 7.03 -3.46
CA SER A 204 29.26 7.68 -3.99
C SER A 204 29.74 7.10 -5.32
N ASP A 205 29.21 5.95 -5.75
CA ASP A 205 29.46 5.36 -7.06
C ASP A 205 28.21 4.55 -7.48
N LYS A 206 27.89 4.54 -8.78
CA LYS A 206 26.62 4.07 -9.42
C LYS A 206 25.60 3.40 -8.47
N MET A 207 24.49 4.09 -8.19
CA MET A 207 23.41 3.61 -7.32
C MET A 207 22.89 2.22 -7.75
N PRO A 208 22.77 1.26 -6.82
CA PRO A 208 22.19 -0.06 -7.12
C PRO A 208 20.78 0.08 -7.70
N GLN A 209 20.45 -0.72 -8.72
CA GLN A 209 19.11 -0.70 -9.34
C GLN A 209 17.99 -1.00 -8.32
N SER A 210 18.27 -1.79 -7.29
CA SER A 210 17.36 -2.04 -6.17
C SER A 210 16.96 -0.75 -5.44
N HIS A 211 17.89 0.20 -5.26
CA HIS A 211 17.62 1.49 -4.64
C HIS A 211 16.76 2.36 -5.55
N THR A 212 17.06 2.41 -6.86
CA THR A 212 16.26 3.17 -7.84
C THR A 212 14.84 2.61 -7.95
N ARG A 213 14.67 1.28 -7.94
CA ARG A 213 13.34 0.65 -7.92
C ARG A 213 12.58 0.98 -6.64
N PHE A 214 13.24 0.96 -5.49
CA PHE A 214 12.63 1.37 -4.23
C PHE A 214 12.20 2.85 -4.25
N GLN A 215 13.07 3.75 -4.70
CA GLN A 215 12.75 5.17 -4.88
C GLN A 215 11.53 5.35 -5.79
N ALA A 216 11.38 4.55 -6.84
CA ALA A 216 10.20 4.60 -7.71
C ALA A 216 8.90 4.24 -6.98
N ARG A 217 8.92 3.24 -6.09
CA ARG A 217 7.76 2.87 -5.24
C ARG A 217 7.36 4.05 -4.35
N VAL A 218 8.36 4.71 -3.76
CA VAL A 218 8.15 5.91 -2.93
C VAL A 218 7.55 7.04 -3.78
N MET A 219 8.12 7.33 -4.96
CA MET A 219 7.61 8.36 -5.87
C MET A 219 6.17 8.09 -6.31
N ALA A 220 5.82 6.83 -6.62
CA ALA A 220 4.44 6.46 -6.96
C ALA A 220 3.47 6.76 -5.82
N TYR A 221 3.89 6.55 -4.57
CA TYR A 221 3.11 6.93 -3.39
C TYR A 221 2.98 8.46 -3.26
N LEU A 222 4.09 9.20 -3.40
CA LEU A 222 4.07 10.67 -3.34
C LEU A 222 3.11 11.24 -4.38
N MET A 223 3.14 10.71 -5.60
CA MET A 223 2.26 11.16 -6.67
C MET A 223 0.79 10.86 -6.38
N LYS A 224 0.48 9.71 -5.76
CA LYS A 224 -0.87 9.43 -5.25
C LYS A 224 -1.32 10.48 -4.24
N VAL A 225 -0.47 10.82 -3.26
CA VAL A 225 -0.79 11.85 -2.25
C VAL A 225 -1.01 13.21 -2.92
N LEU A 226 -0.11 13.61 -3.80
CA LEU A 226 -0.21 14.87 -4.54
C LEU A 226 -1.46 14.94 -5.40
N MET A 227 -1.88 13.84 -6.04
CA MET A 227 -3.15 13.79 -6.76
C MET A 227 -4.36 13.98 -5.85
N ASP A 228 -4.41 13.30 -4.71
CA ASP A 228 -5.54 13.44 -3.76
C ASP A 228 -5.62 14.87 -3.20
N VAL A 229 -4.47 15.44 -2.86
CA VAL A 229 -4.34 16.80 -2.31
C VAL A 229 -4.68 17.85 -3.36
N ASP A 230 -4.13 17.73 -4.58
CA ASP A 230 -4.38 18.70 -5.63
C ASP A 230 -5.84 18.69 -6.07
N ARG A 231 -6.50 17.52 -6.05
CA ARG A 231 -7.95 17.41 -6.26
C ARG A 231 -8.75 18.12 -5.16
N GLU A 232 -8.38 17.94 -3.89
CA GLU A 232 -9.02 18.63 -2.76
C GLU A 232 -8.88 20.15 -2.89
N LEU A 233 -7.71 20.61 -3.33
CA LEU A 233 -7.40 22.01 -3.55
C LEU A 233 -8.04 22.58 -4.83
N GLY A 234 -8.72 21.76 -5.63
CA GLY A 234 -9.34 22.18 -6.90
C GLY A 234 -8.32 22.61 -7.96
N LEU A 235 -7.09 22.11 -7.89
CA LEU A 235 -6.06 22.42 -8.87
C LEU A 235 -6.33 21.67 -10.18
N ASP A 236 -6.20 22.39 -11.29
CA ASP A 236 -6.31 21.80 -12.63
C ASP A 236 -5.04 21.00 -12.93
N VAL A 237 -5.15 19.69 -12.83
CA VAL A 237 -4.06 18.74 -13.05
C VAL A 237 -4.53 17.65 -14.00
N ASP A 238 -3.66 17.24 -14.92
CA ASP A 238 -3.95 16.07 -15.76
C ASP A 238 -3.88 14.80 -14.89
N VAL A 239 -5.03 14.42 -14.34
CA VAL A 239 -5.20 13.27 -13.47
C VAL A 239 -4.86 11.97 -14.22
N ALA A 240 -5.18 11.88 -15.51
CA ALA A 240 -4.90 10.70 -16.31
C ALA A 240 -3.39 10.53 -16.51
N ASP A 241 -2.68 11.60 -16.85
CA ASP A 241 -1.22 11.57 -17.00
C ASP A 241 -0.52 11.20 -15.70
N ARG A 242 -0.92 11.80 -14.57
CA ARG A 242 -0.38 11.42 -13.26
C ARG A 242 -0.67 9.97 -12.89
N MET A 243 -1.85 9.44 -13.22
CA MET A 243 -2.15 8.01 -13.03
C MET A 243 -1.23 7.13 -13.87
N ARG A 244 -0.96 7.49 -15.13
CA ARG A 244 -0.05 6.74 -16.02
C ARG A 244 1.39 6.77 -15.50
N ASN A 245 1.88 7.94 -15.08
CA ASN A 245 3.21 8.07 -14.49
C ASN A 245 3.32 7.24 -13.19
N LYS A 246 2.23 7.17 -12.39
CA LYS A 246 2.19 6.40 -11.15
C LYS A 246 2.31 4.91 -11.46
N ILE A 247 1.56 4.44 -12.47
CA ILE A 247 1.63 3.07 -12.96
C ILE A 247 3.04 2.75 -13.44
N ALA A 248 3.66 3.58 -14.28
CA ALA A 248 5.02 3.37 -14.78
C ALA A 248 6.07 3.27 -13.65
N LEU A 249 5.95 4.12 -12.61
CA LEU A 249 6.81 4.05 -11.43
C LEU A 249 6.59 2.76 -10.62
N ARG A 250 5.34 2.27 -10.53
CA ARG A 250 5.04 0.99 -9.86
C ARG A 250 5.49 -0.21 -10.68
N GLU A 251 5.35 -0.19 -11.99
CA GLU A 251 5.84 -1.24 -12.88
C GLU A 251 7.35 -1.38 -12.78
N PHE A 252 8.07 -0.25 -12.81
CA PHE A 252 9.53 -0.25 -12.63
C PHE A 252 9.93 -0.64 -11.20
N GLY A 253 9.20 -0.16 -10.19
CA GLY A 253 9.50 -0.45 -8.79
C GLY A 253 9.22 -1.90 -8.40
N TYR A 254 8.15 -2.49 -8.94
CA TYR A 254 7.73 -3.88 -8.70
C TYR A 254 7.88 -4.68 -10.01
N SER A 255 6.80 -5.31 -10.46
CA SER A 255 6.63 -5.96 -11.76
C SER A 255 5.35 -5.43 -12.40
N SER A 256 5.16 -5.67 -13.70
CA SER A 256 3.92 -5.35 -14.41
C SER A 256 2.69 -6.11 -13.89
N THR A 257 2.92 -7.29 -13.29
CA THR A 257 1.91 -8.19 -12.71
C THR A 257 1.67 -7.94 -11.21
N SER A 258 2.39 -7.00 -10.60
CA SER A 258 2.20 -6.65 -9.18
C SER A 258 0.75 -6.24 -8.90
N PRO A 259 0.12 -6.73 -7.81
CA PRO A 259 -1.24 -6.32 -7.41
C PRO A 259 -1.44 -4.81 -7.31
N GLN A 260 -0.40 -4.08 -6.91
CA GLN A 260 -0.40 -2.63 -6.80
C GLN A 260 -0.46 -1.95 -8.18
N VAL A 261 0.17 -2.53 -9.21
CA VAL A 261 0.06 -2.05 -10.60
C VAL A 261 -1.34 -2.33 -11.12
N ILE A 262 -1.82 -3.56 -10.98
CA ILE A 262 -3.13 -3.97 -11.48
C ILE A 262 -4.25 -3.12 -10.83
N HIS A 263 -4.15 -2.88 -9.51
CA HIS A 263 -5.06 -1.98 -8.80
C HIS A 263 -5.08 -0.56 -9.38
N ASP A 264 -3.90 0.03 -9.64
CA ASP A 264 -3.80 1.38 -10.20
C ASP A 264 -4.33 1.44 -11.64
N MET A 265 -4.18 0.37 -12.44
CA MET A 265 -4.77 0.29 -13.77
C MET A 265 -6.31 0.27 -13.72
N TRP A 266 -6.93 -0.43 -12.77
CA TRP A 266 -8.38 -0.36 -12.59
C TRP A 266 -8.85 1.03 -12.16
N GLN A 267 -8.06 1.74 -11.34
CA GLN A 267 -8.37 3.14 -10.99
C GLN A 267 -8.33 4.04 -12.23
N LEU A 268 -7.32 3.88 -13.08
CA LEU A 268 -7.20 4.61 -14.35
C LEU A 268 -8.37 4.27 -15.30
N GLU A 269 -8.72 2.99 -15.43
CA GLU A 269 -9.87 2.56 -16.25
C GLU A 269 -11.17 3.22 -15.78
N ALA A 270 -11.44 3.18 -14.47
CA ALA A 270 -12.64 3.76 -13.90
C ALA A 270 -12.69 5.27 -14.11
N PHE A 271 -11.55 5.94 -13.96
CA PHE A 271 -11.40 7.37 -14.24
C PHE A 271 -11.67 7.70 -15.71
N LEU A 272 -10.98 7.05 -16.65
CA LEU A 272 -11.13 7.29 -18.09
C LEU A 272 -12.57 7.06 -18.56
N ARG A 273 -13.24 6.04 -18.04
CA ARG A 273 -14.65 5.78 -18.35
C ARG A 273 -15.56 6.90 -17.86
N LYS A 274 -15.29 7.45 -16.67
CA LYS A 274 -16.05 8.57 -16.10
C LYS A 274 -15.89 9.84 -16.95
N GLU A 275 -14.68 10.08 -17.46
CA GLU A 275 -14.37 11.20 -18.35
C GLU A 275 -14.79 10.97 -19.82
N GLY A 276 -15.43 9.84 -20.14
CA GLY A 276 -15.93 9.54 -21.48
C GLY A 276 -14.91 8.98 -22.47
N HIS A 277 -13.67 8.70 -22.02
CA HIS A 277 -12.62 8.06 -22.83
C HIS A 277 -12.81 6.54 -22.94
N VAL A 278 -13.97 6.11 -23.47
CA VAL A 278 -14.42 4.72 -23.46
C VAL A 278 -13.47 3.76 -24.18
N ALA A 279 -12.92 4.16 -25.33
CA ALA A 279 -12.03 3.31 -26.11
C ALA A 279 -10.70 3.03 -25.39
N GLU A 280 -10.14 4.06 -24.75
CA GLU A 280 -8.92 3.92 -23.95
C GLU A 280 -9.19 3.09 -22.69
N ALA A 281 -10.29 3.37 -21.97
CA ALA A 281 -10.69 2.58 -20.80
C ALA A 281 -10.84 1.08 -21.13
N ALA A 282 -11.43 0.75 -22.29
CA ALA A 282 -11.56 -0.63 -22.74
C ALA A 282 -10.20 -1.30 -23.04
N LYS A 283 -9.23 -0.53 -23.55
CA LYS A 283 -7.85 -1.02 -23.75
C LYS A 283 -7.17 -1.31 -22.41
N ILE A 284 -7.22 -0.35 -21.47
CA ILE A 284 -6.67 -0.52 -20.12
C ILE A 284 -7.28 -1.75 -19.46
N ARG A 285 -8.62 -1.88 -19.49
CA ARG A 285 -9.34 -3.02 -18.92
C ARG A 285 -8.81 -4.37 -19.41
N ARG A 286 -8.67 -4.54 -20.73
CA ARG A 286 -8.20 -5.81 -21.31
C ARG A 286 -6.78 -6.16 -20.84
N GLU A 287 -5.90 -5.17 -20.80
CA GLU A 287 -4.54 -5.34 -20.30
C GLU A 287 -4.52 -5.67 -18.81
N THR A 288 -5.37 -5.01 -18.01
CA THR A 288 -5.50 -5.30 -16.57
C THR A 288 -5.95 -6.73 -16.31
N TYR A 289 -6.91 -7.26 -17.08
CA TYR A 289 -7.33 -8.66 -16.96
C TYR A 289 -6.21 -9.64 -17.33
N LYS A 290 -5.48 -9.40 -18.42
CA LYS A 290 -4.35 -10.23 -18.84
C LYS A 290 -3.30 -10.35 -17.72
N ARG A 291 -2.94 -9.22 -17.09
CA ARG A 291 -1.98 -9.19 -15.99
C ARG A 291 -2.51 -9.82 -14.71
N LEU A 292 -3.81 -9.73 -14.46
CA LEU A 292 -4.44 -10.44 -13.35
C LEU A 292 -4.38 -11.95 -13.54
N GLU A 293 -4.67 -12.45 -14.74
CA GLU A 293 -4.55 -13.87 -15.07
C GLU A 293 -3.11 -14.35 -14.87
N GLU A 294 -2.13 -13.61 -15.41
CA GLU A 294 -0.70 -13.89 -15.20
C GLU A 294 -0.31 -13.90 -13.72
N TYR A 295 -0.81 -12.94 -12.93
CA TYR A 295 -0.55 -12.90 -11.48
C TYR A 295 -1.15 -14.11 -10.76
N VAL A 296 -2.40 -14.49 -11.09
CA VAL A 296 -3.07 -15.63 -10.47
C VAL A 296 -2.35 -16.94 -10.78
N ASP A 297 -1.87 -17.11 -12.02
CA ASP A 297 -1.10 -18.30 -12.44
C ASP A 297 0.26 -18.41 -11.72
N GLN A 298 0.81 -17.29 -11.22
CA GLN A 298 2.06 -17.26 -10.45
C GLN A 298 1.87 -17.50 -8.95
N VAL A 299 0.64 -17.43 -8.43
CA VAL A 299 0.38 -17.74 -7.03
C VAL A 299 0.59 -19.25 -6.83
N PRO A 300 1.52 -19.69 -5.97
CA PRO A 300 1.74 -21.10 -5.73
C PRO A 300 0.43 -21.74 -5.24
N VAL A 301 -0.12 -22.64 -6.04
CA VAL A 301 -1.12 -23.58 -5.56
C VAL A 301 -0.31 -24.64 -4.83
N ASP A 302 -0.04 -24.42 -3.55
CA ASP A 302 0.43 -25.52 -2.71
C ASP A 302 -0.62 -26.63 -2.85
N GLU A 303 -0.20 -27.79 -3.39
CA GLU A 303 -0.98 -29.02 -3.33
C GLU A 303 -1.25 -29.30 -1.85
N VAL A 304 -2.48 -28.99 -1.42
CA VAL A 304 -3.00 -29.24 -0.06
C VAL A 304 -3.04 -30.74 0.19
#